data_AF-A0A182L6L8-F1
#
_entry.id   AF-A0A182L6L8-F1
#
_cell.length_a   1.000
_cell.length_b   1.000
_cell.length_c   1.000
_cell.angle_alpha   90.00
_cell.angle_beta   90.00
_cell.angle_gamma   90.00
#
_symmetry.space_group_name_H-M   'P 1'
#
loop_
_entity.id
_entity.type
_entity.pdbx_description
1 polymer ?
#
loop_
_entity_poly.entity_id
_entity_poly.type
_entity_poly.pdbx_seq_one_letter_code
_entity_poly.pdbx_strand_id
1 'polypeptide(L)'
;MEEYHDLSGDGGVQKRILQEGTGDERPSKGCSVSLHYTGTLDADGKKFDSSRDRNEPFQFTLGTGSVIKAFDMGVASMRLGERCILRCAPEYAYGSSGSPPNIPPNATLNFELEILGWKGEDLSPKSDGGIQRFIVQSGSSKKRPTAGGLVKVHLVGRHEGRVFEERDVEFCLDEGKEVGVVAGVELALEKFHKEETARLLLKPQYAFGAQGNSELGVPPNATVEYTVTLTDFEALVERSMMSQDEMLAQAKLLREKGTKYLKEEKHELALKLYNRALTYLYDQSKEGEAAKLAIYLNKILCLQKLNSHDEAKVACVEALKMDSKNVKALYRRGMSNLALGDLDRALQDFSAVLEIEPENKAALNQVTICKHKIKAYNDQQKKVFANMFTKFAQSDSKKAQEEQSRQPDVMKQKFGEWGADEREHEPTRFEQENPDVIMLNDLHKQFRNM
;
A
#
# COMPACT_ATOMS: atom_id res chain seq x y z
N MET A 1 5.36 -36.62 46.21
CA MET A 1 4.99 -37.13 44.88
C MET A 1 4.76 -35.90 44.04
N GLU A 2 5.50 -35.71 42.95
CA GLU A 2 5.30 -34.56 42.07
C GLU A 2 3.93 -34.67 41.41
N GLU A 3 3.04 -33.74 41.78
CA GLU A 3 1.60 -33.83 41.59
C GLU A 3 1.23 -33.36 40.17
N TYR A 4 0.39 -34.14 39.48
CA TYR A 4 -0.20 -33.72 38.22
C TYR A 4 -1.30 -32.70 38.51
N HIS A 5 -1.22 -31.55 37.84
CA HIS A 5 -2.25 -30.52 37.88
C HIS A 5 -3.27 -30.74 36.75
N ASP A 6 -4.55 -30.85 37.11
CA ASP A 6 -5.63 -31.01 36.13
C ASP A 6 -5.99 -29.66 35.50
N LEU A 7 -5.74 -29.53 34.20
CA LEU A 7 -6.01 -28.32 33.42
C LEU A 7 -7.42 -28.28 32.85
N SER A 8 -8.08 -29.42 32.66
CA SER A 8 -9.44 -29.50 32.12
C SER A 8 -10.52 -29.57 33.19
N GLY A 9 -10.16 -29.96 34.41
CA GLY A 9 -11.07 -30.07 35.56
C GLY A 9 -11.88 -31.37 35.58
N ASP A 10 -11.78 -32.17 34.53
CA ASP A 10 -12.38 -33.51 34.39
C ASP A 10 -11.32 -34.63 34.36
N GLY A 11 -10.04 -34.30 34.61
CA GLY A 11 -8.91 -35.21 34.53
C GLY A 11 -8.45 -35.55 33.10
N GLY A 12 -9.07 -34.97 32.07
CA GLY A 12 -8.77 -35.24 30.67
C GLY A 12 -7.44 -34.66 30.18
N VAL A 13 -6.97 -33.55 30.77
CA VAL A 13 -5.69 -32.92 30.45
C VAL A 13 -4.94 -32.63 31.74
N GLN A 14 -3.91 -33.42 32.02
CA GLN A 14 -3.14 -33.30 33.25
C GLN A 14 -1.70 -32.88 32.94
N LYS A 15 -1.18 -31.90 33.66
CA LYS A 15 0.16 -31.34 33.47
C LYS A 15 1.04 -31.60 34.68
N ARG A 16 2.26 -32.08 34.45
CA ARG A 16 3.32 -32.17 35.45
C ARG A 16 4.53 -31.38 35.00
N ILE A 17 4.95 -30.38 35.77
CA ILE A 17 6.13 -29.58 35.44
C ILE A 17 7.39 -30.38 35.76
N LEU A 18 8.30 -30.48 34.79
CA LEU A 18 9.64 -31.07 34.93
C LEU A 18 10.70 -30.00 35.18
N GLN A 19 10.52 -28.83 34.57
CA GLN A 19 11.38 -27.67 34.74
C GLN A 19 10.52 -26.41 34.68
N GLU A 20 10.66 -25.56 35.69
CA GLU A 20 9.99 -24.26 35.73
C GLU A 20 10.50 -23.34 34.61
N GLY A 21 9.57 -22.59 34.02
CA GLY A 21 9.89 -21.51 33.09
C GLY A 21 10.24 -20.20 33.80
N THR A 22 10.61 -19.19 33.02
CA THR A 22 10.94 -17.85 33.50
C THR A 22 9.83 -16.85 33.22
N GLY A 23 9.65 -15.88 34.11
CA GLY A 23 8.65 -14.81 33.98
C GLY A 23 7.22 -15.27 34.24
N ASP A 24 6.29 -14.31 34.22
CA ASP A 24 4.87 -14.57 34.48
C ASP A 24 4.00 -14.56 33.22
N GLU A 25 4.57 -14.20 32.08
CA GLU A 25 3.86 -14.19 30.80
C GLU A 25 3.63 -15.62 30.28
N ARG A 26 2.48 -15.77 29.61
CA ARG A 26 2.05 -17.00 28.94
C ARG A 26 1.55 -16.65 27.53
N PRO A 27 1.67 -17.56 26.55
CA PRO A 27 1.13 -17.31 25.23
C PRO A 27 -0.41 -17.24 25.27
N SER A 28 -0.98 -16.21 24.66
CA SER A 28 -2.43 -16.07 24.50
C SER A 28 -2.89 -16.71 23.19
N LYS A 29 -4.21 -16.93 23.06
CA LYS A 29 -4.82 -17.29 21.78
C LYS A 29 -4.35 -16.37 20.65
N GLY A 30 -4.04 -16.94 19.49
CA GLY A 30 -3.51 -16.24 18.32
C GLY A 30 -1.98 -16.13 18.27
N CYS A 31 -1.27 -16.40 19.38
CA CYS A 31 0.19 -16.39 19.37
C CYS A 31 0.75 -17.51 18.48
N SER A 32 1.83 -17.21 17.75
CA SER A 32 2.66 -18.22 17.09
C SER A 32 3.66 -18.76 18.11
N VAL A 33 3.47 -20.00 18.53
CA VAL A 33 4.30 -20.66 19.55
C VAL A 33 5.30 -21.58 18.88
N SER A 34 6.53 -21.61 19.40
CA SER A 34 7.61 -22.53 19.03
C SER A 34 7.94 -23.42 20.22
N LEU A 35 7.92 -24.73 20.03
CA LEU A 35 8.22 -25.71 21.08
C LEU A 35 8.94 -26.95 20.56
N HIS A 36 9.59 -27.67 21.47
CA HIS A 36 9.94 -29.07 21.26
C HIS A 36 8.94 -29.98 21.98
N TYR A 37 8.58 -31.09 21.35
CA TYR A 37 7.82 -32.17 21.96
C TYR A 37 8.39 -33.55 21.66
N THR A 38 8.07 -34.50 22.53
CA THR A 38 8.15 -35.95 22.32
C THR A 38 6.83 -36.59 22.78
N GLY A 39 6.17 -37.31 21.88
CA GLY A 39 4.91 -38.00 22.12
C GLY A 39 5.10 -39.51 22.32
N THR A 40 4.51 -40.04 23.39
CA THR A 40 4.53 -41.46 23.76
C THR A 40 3.12 -41.96 24.12
N LEU A 41 2.83 -43.23 23.89
CA LEU A 41 1.60 -43.87 24.36
C LEU A 41 1.68 -44.09 25.88
N ASP A 42 0.61 -43.79 26.62
CA ASP A 42 0.56 -44.00 28.09
C ASP A 42 0.62 -45.49 28.45
N ALA A 43 0.09 -46.36 27.58
CA ALA A 43 -0.05 -47.78 27.85
C ALA A 43 1.28 -48.55 27.89
N ASP A 44 2.22 -48.23 27.00
CA ASP A 44 3.47 -48.97 26.81
C ASP A 44 4.72 -48.07 26.74
N GLY A 45 4.56 -46.75 26.83
CA GLY A 45 5.66 -45.78 26.70
C GLY A 45 6.23 -45.66 25.29
N LYS A 46 5.64 -46.30 24.28
CA LYS A 46 6.17 -46.29 22.91
C LYS A 46 6.12 -44.89 22.34
N LYS A 47 7.29 -44.36 21.97
CA LYS A 47 7.42 -43.10 21.24
C LYS A 47 6.82 -43.25 19.84
N PHE A 48 5.86 -42.39 19.51
CA PHE A 48 5.23 -42.35 18.19
C PHE A 48 5.70 -41.16 17.35
N ASP A 49 6.13 -40.06 17.99
CA ASP A 49 6.60 -38.87 17.29
C ASP A 49 7.49 -37.98 18.20
N SER A 50 8.45 -37.26 17.63
CA SER A 50 9.25 -36.26 18.33
C SER A 50 9.83 -35.22 17.38
N SER A 51 9.68 -33.95 17.76
CA SER A 51 10.35 -32.83 17.08
C SER A 51 11.87 -32.86 17.24
N ARG A 52 12.38 -33.43 18.34
CA ARG A 52 13.83 -33.47 18.61
C ARG A 52 14.54 -34.46 17.69
N ASP A 53 13.88 -35.57 17.35
CA ASP A 53 14.40 -36.53 16.37
C ASP A 53 14.60 -35.89 14.98
N ARG A 54 13.83 -34.82 14.69
CA ARG A 54 13.94 -34.04 13.45
C ARG A 54 14.90 -32.86 13.54
N ASN A 55 15.41 -32.53 14.72
CA ASN A 55 16.21 -31.32 14.99
C ASN A 55 15.55 -30.00 14.55
N GLU A 56 14.22 -29.95 14.51
CA GLU A 56 13.47 -28.76 14.11
C GLU A 56 12.33 -28.49 15.12
N PRO A 57 12.23 -27.26 15.66
CA PRO A 57 11.11 -26.88 16.52
C PRO A 57 9.77 -26.98 15.81
N PHE A 58 8.75 -27.40 16.55
CA PHE A 58 7.38 -27.39 16.06
C PHE A 58 6.75 -26.03 16.31
N GLN A 59 6.22 -25.41 15.25
CA GLN A 59 5.54 -24.12 15.31
C GLN A 59 4.06 -24.26 14.96
N PHE A 60 3.20 -23.63 15.75
CA PHE A 60 1.77 -23.58 15.49
C PHE A 60 1.13 -22.33 16.08
N THR A 61 -0.10 -22.02 15.65
CA THR A 61 -0.89 -20.91 16.20
C THR A 61 -1.77 -21.43 17.33
N LEU A 62 -1.64 -20.81 18.51
CA LEU A 62 -2.33 -21.26 19.72
C LEU A 62 -3.83 -20.92 19.68
N GLY A 63 -4.67 -21.89 20.03
CA GLY A 63 -6.12 -21.70 20.22
C GLY A 63 -6.92 -21.56 18.92
N THR A 64 -6.35 -22.00 17.78
CA THR A 64 -7.03 -22.05 16.47
C THR A 64 -7.48 -23.45 16.10
N GLY A 65 -7.24 -24.46 16.95
CA GLY A 65 -7.57 -25.86 16.64
C GLY A 65 -6.64 -26.50 15.61
N SER A 66 -5.44 -25.95 15.42
CA SER A 66 -4.41 -26.50 14.53
C SER A 66 -3.69 -27.72 15.13
N VAL A 67 -3.89 -27.96 16.43
CA VAL A 67 -3.34 -29.06 17.22
C VAL A 67 -4.46 -29.71 18.04
N ILE A 68 -4.17 -30.83 18.71
CA ILE A 68 -5.13 -31.46 19.63
C ILE A 68 -5.53 -30.50 20.76
N LYS A 69 -6.75 -30.63 21.28
CA LYS A 69 -7.30 -29.74 22.34
C LYS A 69 -6.38 -29.70 23.56
N ALA A 70 -5.78 -30.82 23.92
CA ALA A 70 -4.84 -30.89 25.03
C ALA A 70 -3.63 -29.97 24.82
N PHE A 71 -3.08 -29.87 23.62
CA PHE A 71 -1.96 -28.96 23.33
C PHE A 71 -2.36 -27.51 23.49
N ASP A 72 -3.53 -27.10 22.96
CA ASP A 72 -4.02 -25.74 23.10
C ASP A 72 -4.14 -25.34 24.59
N MET A 73 -4.66 -26.24 25.44
CA MET A 73 -4.79 -26.00 26.88
C MET A 73 -3.46 -26.05 27.62
N GLY A 74 -2.64 -27.07 27.33
CA GLY A 74 -1.34 -27.29 27.96
C GLY A 74 -0.39 -26.14 27.70
N VAL A 75 -0.20 -25.78 26.43
CA VAL A 75 0.75 -24.74 26.01
C VAL A 75 0.31 -23.35 26.48
N ALA A 76 -0.99 -23.05 26.53
CA ALA A 76 -1.50 -21.80 27.11
C ALA A 76 -1.17 -21.64 28.61
N SER A 77 -0.88 -22.73 29.32
CA SER A 77 -0.49 -22.70 30.72
C SER A 77 1.03 -22.57 30.95
N MET A 78 1.85 -22.70 29.90
CA MET A 78 3.31 -22.77 30.01
C MET A 78 3.96 -21.39 30.07
N ARG A 79 5.04 -21.27 30.84
CA ARG A 79 5.95 -20.10 30.86
C ARG A 79 7.15 -20.32 29.94
N LEU A 80 7.81 -19.24 29.50
CA LEU A 80 8.98 -19.32 28.62
C LEU A 80 10.06 -20.26 29.19
N GLY A 81 10.54 -21.23 28.40
CA GLY A 81 11.57 -22.20 28.81
C GLY A 81 11.05 -23.34 29.70
N GLU A 82 9.77 -23.36 30.04
CA GLU A 82 9.19 -24.43 30.85
C GLU A 82 9.25 -25.78 30.12
N ARG A 83 9.54 -26.85 30.87
CA ARG A 83 9.38 -28.23 30.41
C ARG A 83 8.34 -28.95 31.25
N CYS A 84 7.39 -29.62 30.61
CA CYS A 84 6.34 -30.36 31.30
C CYS A 84 5.98 -31.66 30.60
N ILE A 85 5.33 -32.57 31.32
CA ILE A 85 4.61 -33.71 30.75
C ILE A 85 3.13 -33.39 30.77
N LEU A 86 2.51 -33.49 29.60
CA LEU A 86 1.09 -33.37 29.40
C LEU A 86 0.50 -34.76 29.13
N ARG A 87 -0.34 -35.25 30.05
CA ARG A 87 -1.11 -36.47 29.89
C ARG A 87 -2.49 -36.14 29.34
N CYS A 88 -2.82 -36.73 28.20
CA CYS A 88 -3.96 -36.37 27.38
C CYS A 88 -4.90 -37.57 27.23
N ALA A 89 -6.11 -37.47 27.76
CA ALA A 89 -7.19 -38.41 27.49
C ALA A 89 -7.62 -38.35 26.01
N PRO A 90 -8.19 -39.44 25.46
CA PRO A 90 -8.52 -39.52 24.05
C PRO A 90 -9.50 -38.42 23.59
N GLU A 91 -10.42 -37.97 24.43
CA GLU A 91 -11.41 -36.91 24.13
C GLU A 91 -10.76 -35.54 23.84
N TYR A 92 -9.56 -35.33 24.38
CA TYR A 92 -8.73 -34.15 24.18
C TYR A 92 -7.57 -34.38 23.20
N ALA A 93 -7.47 -35.58 22.62
CA ALA A 93 -6.48 -36.01 21.65
C ALA A 93 -7.14 -36.47 20.33
N TYR A 94 -7.01 -37.75 19.97
CA TYR A 94 -7.48 -38.32 18.69
C TYR A 94 -8.78 -39.14 18.79
N GLY A 95 -9.38 -39.20 19.98
CA GLY A 95 -10.67 -39.86 20.23
C GLY A 95 -10.73 -41.32 19.81
N SER A 96 -11.94 -41.77 19.48
CA SER A 96 -12.24 -43.15 19.05
C SER A 96 -11.69 -43.50 17.68
N SER A 97 -11.28 -42.52 16.88
CA SER A 97 -10.69 -42.77 15.57
C SER A 97 -9.18 -43.05 15.64
N GLY A 98 -8.50 -42.50 16.65
CA GLY A 98 -7.04 -42.54 16.73
C GLY A 98 -6.37 -41.81 15.56
N SER A 99 -5.10 -42.13 15.31
CA SER A 99 -4.36 -41.71 14.11
C SER A 99 -3.50 -42.88 13.62
N PRO A 100 -4.10 -43.84 12.90
CA PRO A 100 -3.39 -45.02 12.41
C PRO A 100 -2.23 -44.66 11.47
N PRO A 101 -1.14 -45.46 11.44
CA PRO A 101 -0.93 -46.69 12.21
C PRO A 101 -0.36 -46.47 13.62
N ASN A 102 0.01 -45.24 13.97
CA ASN A 102 0.85 -44.96 15.13
C ASN A 102 0.06 -44.73 16.43
N ILE A 103 -1.16 -44.20 16.33
CA ILE A 103 -2.01 -43.87 17.48
C ILE A 103 -3.29 -44.71 17.39
N PRO A 104 -3.49 -45.69 18.29
CA PRO A 104 -4.71 -46.48 18.34
C PRO A 104 -5.97 -45.66 18.69
N PRO A 105 -7.17 -46.18 18.37
CA PRO A 105 -8.43 -45.72 18.93
C PRO A 105 -8.41 -45.59 20.45
N ASN A 106 -8.98 -44.51 20.98
CA ASN A 106 -9.14 -44.25 22.42
C ASN A 106 -7.82 -44.28 23.23
N ALA A 107 -6.69 -43.97 22.59
CA ALA A 107 -5.40 -43.96 23.26
C ALA A 107 -5.22 -42.72 24.15
N THR A 108 -4.76 -42.95 25.39
CA THR A 108 -4.19 -41.89 26.25
C THR A 108 -2.73 -41.65 25.85
N LEU A 109 -2.36 -40.38 25.71
CA LEU A 109 -1.04 -39.97 25.22
C LEU A 109 -0.30 -39.17 26.29
N ASN A 110 1.01 -39.34 26.36
CA ASN A 110 1.91 -38.50 27.14
C ASN A 110 2.79 -37.69 26.19
N PHE A 111 2.85 -36.38 26.40
CA PHE A 111 3.72 -35.48 25.66
C PHE A 111 4.67 -34.78 26.61
N GLU A 112 5.97 -34.97 26.43
CA GLU A 112 6.97 -34.09 27.03
C GLU A 112 7.10 -32.86 26.14
N LEU A 113 6.81 -31.67 26.67
CA LEU A 113 6.85 -30.39 25.98
C LEU A 113 7.95 -29.50 26.56
N GLU A 114 8.62 -28.73 25.71
CA GLU A 114 9.54 -27.65 26.05
C GLU A 114 9.19 -26.41 25.21
N ILE A 115 8.72 -25.34 25.85
CA ILE A 115 8.37 -24.12 25.12
C ILE A 115 9.61 -23.23 24.91
N LEU A 116 9.92 -22.96 23.64
CA LEU A 116 11.10 -22.18 23.26
C LEU A 116 10.81 -20.68 23.17
N GLY A 117 9.56 -20.32 22.87
CA GLY A 117 9.09 -18.94 22.82
C GLY A 117 7.85 -18.77 21.96
N TRP A 118 7.37 -17.54 21.88
CA TRP A 118 6.21 -17.21 21.06
C TRP A 118 6.28 -15.78 20.54
N LYS A 119 5.49 -15.50 19.50
CA LYS A 119 5.24 -14.17 18.96
C LYS A 119 3.74 -13.90 19.03
N GLY A 120 3.37 -12.66 19.31
CA GLY A 120 1.97 -12.24 19.26
C GLY A 120 1.39 -12.38 17.86
N GLU A 121 0.07 -12.37 17.77
CA GLU A 121 -0.64 -12.36 16.48
C GLU A 121 -0.25 -11.12 15.69
N ASP A 122 0.19 -11.29 14.45
CA ASP A 122 0.61 -10.17 13.61
C ASP A 122 -0.62 -9.50 12.97
N LEU A 123 -0.88 -8.26 13.39
CA LEU A 123 -1.95 -7.42 12.86
C LEU A 123 -1.43 -6.37 11.88
N SER A 124 -0.15 -6.42 11.51
CA SER A 124 0.41 -5.48 10.54
C SER A 124 -0.19 -5.69 9.15
N PRO A 125 -0.54 -4.61 8.42
CA PRO A 125 -1.09 -4.73 7.06
C PRO A 125 -0.15 -5.45 6.07
N LYS A 126 1.15 -5.48 6.35
CA LYS A 126 2.19 -6.08 5.50
C LYS A 126 2.71 -7.42 6.01
N SER A 127 2.14 -7.96 7.10
CA SER A 127 2.63 -9.17 7.77
C SER A 127 4.13 -9.10 8.11
N ASP A 128 4.59 -7.93 8.58
CA ASP A 128 5.98 -7.63 8.91
C ASP A 128 6.30 -7.77 10.42
N GLY A 129 5.34 -8.27 11.20
CA GLY A 129 5.42 -8.40 12.65
C GLY A 129 5.53 -7.05 13.37
N GLY A 130 5.15 -5.94 12.74
CA GLY A 130 5.26 -4.62 13.33
C GLY A 130 4.15 -4.25 14.31
N ILE A 131 3.04 -4.99 14.29
CA ILE A 131 1.95 -4.88 15.27
C ILE A 131 1.67 -6.29 15.80
N GLN A 132 2.16 -6.60 16.99
CA GLN A 132 1.93 -7.91 17.61
C GLN A 132 0.89 -7.79 18.71
N ARG A 133 -0.18 -8.59 18.64
CA ARG A 133 -1.24 -8.62 19.65
C ARG A 133 -1.10 -9.83 20.56
N PHE A 134 -1.25 -9.59 21.87
CA PHE A 134 -1.37 -10.58 22.93
C PHE A 134 -2.67 -10.33 23.69
N ILE A 135 -3.63 -11.25 23.59
CA ILE A 135 -4.95 -11.09 24.23
C ILE A 135 -4.79 -11.34 25.72
N VAL A 136 -5.14 -10.35 26.54
CA VAL A 136 -5.15 -10.43 28.01
C VAL A 136 -6.53 -10.86 28.50
N GLN A 137 -7.57 -10.24 27.95
CA GLN A 137 -8.97 -10.59 28.20
C GLN A 137 -9.70 -10.70 26.87
N SER A 138 -10.36 -11.84 26.66
CA SER A 138 -11.17 -12.06 25.46
C SER A 138 -12.42 -11.18 25.48
N GLY A 139 -12.77 -10.59 24.34
CA GLY A 139 -13.99 -9.80 24.23
C GLY A 139 -15.27 -10.63 24.24
N SER A 140 -16.39 -9.97 24.49
CA SER A 140 -17.71 -10.58 24.67
C SER A 140 -18.54 -10.70 23.38
N SER A 141 -18.14 -10.03 22.29
CA SER A 141 -18.90 -9.98 21.04
C SER A 141 -18.12 -10.51 19.83
N LYS A 142 -18.83 -10.93 18.77
CA LYS A 142 -18.22 -11.27 17.47
C LYS A 142 -18.10 -10.07 16.53
N LYS A 143 -18.80 -8.97 16.84
CA LYS A 143 -18.77 -7.74 16.04
C LYS A 143 -17.45 -7.01 16.30
N ARG A 144 -17.02 -6.22 15.32
CA ARG A 144 -15.79 -5.44 15.38
C ARG A 144 -16.04 -3.99 15.00
N PRO A 145 -15.23 -3.06 15.49
CA PRO A 145 -15.20 -1.69 14.98
C PRO A 145 -14.98 -1.67 13.46
N THR A 146 -15.53 -0.65 12.81
CA THR A 146 -15.39 -0.43 11.36
C THR A 146 -14.77 0.94 11.12
N ALA A 147 -14.09 1.10 9.98
CA ALA A 147 -13.52 2.38 9.54
C ALA A 147 -14.55 3.52 9.67
N GLY A 148 -14.19 4.58 10.42
CA GLY A 148 -15.07 5.69 10.72
C GLY A 148 -16.15 5.47 11.80
N GLY A 149 -16.23 4.28 12.40
CA GLY A 149 -17.05 3.99 13.58
C GLY A 149 -16.47 4.61 14.84
N LEU A 150 -17.34 4.98 15.79
CA LEU A 150 -16.93 5.56 17.06
C LEU A 150 -16.44 4.46 18.00
N VAL A 151 -15.24 4.61 18.55
CA VAL A 151 -14.65 3.67 19.52
C VAL A 151 -14.39 4.38 20.85
N LYS A 152 -14.66 3.67 21.94
CA LYS A 152 -14.35 4.08 23.31
C LYS A 152 -13.30 3.13 23.85
N VAL A 153 -12.10 3.64 24.09
CA VAL A 153 -10.95 2.83 24.47
C VAL A 153 -10.27 3.39 25.70
N HIS A 154 -9.81 2.50 26.58
CA HIS A 154 -8.85 2.80 27.62
C HIS A 154 -7.46 2.43 27.10
N LEU A 155 -6.53 3.39 27.12
CA LEU A 155 -5.17 3.24 26.58
C LEU A 155 -4.14 3.43 27.68
N VAL A 156 -3.20 2.48 27.77
CA VAL A 156 -2.02 2.58 28.62
C VAL A 156 -0.78 2.34 27.76
N GLY A 157 0.00 3.39 27.54
CA GLY A 157 1.26 3.36 26.78
C GLY A 157 2.47 3.16 27.69
N ARG A 158 3.33 2.21 27.36
CA ARG A 158 4.56 1.86 28.09
C ARG A 158 5.77 1.81 27.17
N HIS A 159 6.91 2.22 27.70
CA HIS A 159 8.21 2.04 27.08
C HIS A 159 9.21 1.60 28.15
N GLU A 160 9.87 0.46 27.94
CA GLU A 160 10.80 -0.15 28.91
C GLU A 160 10.24 -0.25 30.34
N GLY A 161 8.94 -0.59 30.45
CA GLY A 161 8.23 -0.72 31.73
C GLY A 161 7.71 0.59 32.33
N ARG A 162 8.16 1.76 31.85
CA ARG A 162 7.64 3.06 32.27
C ARG A 162 6.33 3.37 31.54
N VAL A 163 5.27 3.67 32.29
CA VAL A 163 4.02 4.23 31.74
C VAL A 163 4.29 5.68 31.34
N PHE A 164 4.02 6.02 30.09
CA PHE A 164 4.15 7.40 29.58
C PHE A 164 2.79 8.04 29.28
N GLU A 165 1.73 7.25 29.14
CA GLU A 165 0.38 7.71 28.87
C GLU A 165 -0.63 6.72 29.47
N GLU A 166 -1.67 7.24 30.11
CA GLU A 166 -2.83 6.47 30.56
C GLU A 166 -4.06 7.36 30.50
N ARG A 167 -5.05 7.00 29.69
CA ARG A 167 -6.31 7.74 29.56
C ARG A 167 -7.39 6.96 28.84
N ASP A 168 -8.62 7.39 29.08
CA ASP A 168 -9.76 7.04 28.23
C ASP A 168 -9.82 8.02 27.04
N VAL A 169 -10.06 7.49 25.85
CA VAL A 169 -10.24 8.29 24.64
C VAL A 169 -11.39 7.74 23.81
N GLU A 170 -12.17 8.68 23.28
CA GLU A 170 -13.29 8.41 22.38
C GLU A 170 -13.04 9.12 21.06
N PHE A 171 -13.01 8.36 19.97
CA PHE A 171 -12.70 8.89 18.64
C PHE A 171 -13.30 8.02 17.53
N CYS A 172 -13.43 8.57 16.32
CA CYS A 172 -13.78 7.77 15.15
C CYS A 172 -12.52 7.07 14.63
N LEU A 173 -12.59 5.77 14.32
CA LEU A 173 -11.50 5.11 13.58
C LEU A 173 -11.21 5.87 12.28
N ASP A 174 -9.94 5.95 11.91
CA ASP A 174 -9.31 6.82 10.90
C ASP A 174 -8.97 8.25 11.34
N GLU A 175 -9.33 8.63 12.56
CA GLU A 175 -9.07 9.95 13.15
C GLU A 175 -8.19 9.86 14.42
N GLY A 176 -7.62 8.69 14.73
CA GLY A 176 -6.83 8.44 15.94
C GLY A 176 -5.64 9.39 16.09
N LYS A 177 -4.97 9.73 14.98
CA LYS A 177 -3.86 10.69 14.98
C LYS A 177 -4.22 12.05 15.59
N GLU A 178 -5.46 12.52 15.39
CA GLU A 178 -5.92 13.82 15.88
C GLU A 178 -6.08 13.86 17.39
N VAL A 179 -6.36 12.71 17.99
CA VAL A 179 -6.47 12.54 19.44
C VAL A 179 -5.19 12.01 20.05
N GLY A 180 -4.08 11.95 19.30
CA GLY A 180 -2.77 11.50 19.76
C GLY A 180 -2.63 9.97 19.86
N VAL A 181 -3.53 9.20 19.24
CA VAL A 181 -3.43 7.74 19.17
C VAL A 181 -2.49 7.34 18.03
N VAL A 182 -1.53 6.47 18.33
CA VAL A 182 -0.57 5.97 17.34
C VAL A 182 -1.23 5.04 16.33
N ALA A 183 -0.74 5.06 15.09
CA ALA A 183 -1.35 4.32 13.98
C ALA A 183 -1.47 2.81 14.23
N GLY A 184 -0.51 2.21 14.95
CA GLY A 184 -0.53 0.78 15.29
C GLY A 184 -1.68 0.39 16.21
N VAL A 185 -2.06 1.26 17.16
CA VAL A 185 -3.23 1.05 18.02
C VAL A 185 -4.50 1.10 17.18
N GLU A 186 -4.63 2.11 16.32
CA GLU A 186 -5.80 2.29 15.46
C GLU A 186 -6.01 1.10 14.50
N LEU A 187 -4.94 0.65 13.83
CA LEU A 187 -4.99 -0.54 12.97
C LEU A 187 -5.34 -1.81 13.73
N ALA A 188 -4.86 -1.94 14.97
CA ALA A 188 -5.17 -3.10 15.81
C ALA A 188 -6.65 -3.13 16.22
N LEU A 189 -7.25 -1.97 16.53
CA LEU A 189 -8.64 -1.86 16.99
C LEU A 189 -9.67 -2.41 15.99
N GLU A 190 -9.38 -2.42 14.69
CA GLU A 190 -10.25 -3.08 13.68
C GLU A 190 -10.41 -4.60 13.90
N LYS A 191 -9.49 -5.21 14.64
CA LYS A 191 -9.48 -6.65 14.94
C LYS A 191 -9.93 -6.98 16.35
N PHE A 192 -10.22 -5.96 17.17
CA PHE A 192 -10.70 -6.13 18.55
C PHE A 192 -12.19 -6.46 18.57
N HIS A 193 -12.59 -7.12 19.64
CA HIS A 193 -13.98 -7.33 19.99
C HIS A 193 -14.36 -6.43 21.18
N LYS A 194 -15.66 -6.14 21.33
CA LYS A 194 -16.15 -5.39 22.50
C LYS A 194 -15.67 -6.05 23.81
N GLU A 195 -15.22 -5.22 24.76
CA GLU A 195 -14.64 -5.59 26.07
C GLU A 195 -13.32 -6.39 25.98
N GLU A 196 -12.71 -6.51 24.79
CA GLU A 196 -11.39 -7.12 24.65
C GLU A 196 -10.32 -6.21 25.26
N THR A 197 -9.47 -6.79 26.11
CA THR A 197 -8.22 -6.15 26.53
C THR A 197 -7.06 -6.90 25.93
N ALA A 198 -6.20 -6.21 25.20
CA ALA A 198 -5.01 -6.80 24.61
C ALA A 198 -3.79 -5.90 24.75
N ARG A 199 -2.64 -6.55 24.92
CA ARG A 199 -1.33 -5.93 24.90
C ARG A 199 -0.81 -5.94 23.47
N LEU A 200 -0.39 -4.78 22.99
CA LEU A 200 0.13 -4.55 21.65
C LEU A 200 1.61 -4.19 21.76
N LEU A 201 2.46 -4.93 21.05
CA LEU A 201 3.86 -4.56 20.87
C LEU A 201 4.02 -3.92 19.48
N LEU A 202 4.38 -2.64 19.47
CA LEU A 202 4.41 -1.81 18.27
C LEU A 202 5.84 -1.46 17.88
N LYS A 203 6.27 -1.89 16.70
CA LYS A 203 7.53 -1.44 16.09
C LYS A 203 7.45 0.06 15.74
N PRO A 204 8.60 0.75 15.60
CA PRO A 204 8.62 2.20 15.44
C PRO A 204 7.77 2.73 14.29
N GLN A 205 7.73 2.01 13.16
CA GLN A 205 6.93 2.37 11.98
C GLN A 205 5.41 2.44 12.23
N TYR A 206 4.93 1.81 13.30
CA TYR A 206 3.52 1.82 13.73
C TYR A 206 3.30 2.61 15.03
N ALA A 207 4.35 3.23 15.57
CA ALA A 207 4.33 4.03 16.79
C ALA A 207 4.77 5.47 16.50
N PHE A 208 5.86 5.95 17.11
CA PHE A 208 6.37 7.32 16.97
C PHE A 208 7.49 7.49 15.92
N GLY A 209 7.85 6.41 15.21
CA GLY A 209 8.81 6.44 14.12
C GLY A 209 10.19 6.98 14.50
N ALA A 210 10.87 7.57 13.51
CA ALA A 210 12.22 8.12 13.67
C ALA A 210 12.28 9.42 14.47
N GLN A 211 11.14 10.06 14.75
CA GLN A 211 11.10 11.29 15.55
C GLN A 211 10.99 10.99 17.04
N GLY A 212 10.38 9.84 17.41
CA GLY A 212 10.03 9.58 18.80
C GLY A 212 8.95 10.56 19.28
N ASN A 213 8.81 10.67 20.60
CA ASN A 213 7.94 11.67 21.22
C ASN A 213 8.62 12.21 22.48
N SER A 214 9.20 13.42 22.37
CA SER A 214 9.93 14.04 23.48
C SER A 214 9.03 14.42 24.65
N GLU A 215 7.77 14.79 24.40
CA GLU A 215 6.81 15.15 25.45
C GLU A 215 6.44 13.94 26.32
N LEU A 216 6.27 12.78 25.68
CA LEU A 216 6.03 11.50 26.36
C LEU A 216 7.34 10.82 26.79
N GLY A 217 8.50 11.41 26.52
CA GLY A 217 9.82 10.84 26.84
C GLY A 217 10.06 9.49 26.19
N VAL A 218 9.60 9.31 24.95
CA VAL A 218 9.80 8.12 24.11
C VAL A 218 10.87 8.44 23.05
N PRO A 219 11.98 7.67 22.99
CA PRO A 219 13.07 7.98 22.08
C PRO A 219 12.72 7.70 20.61
N PRO A 220 13.49 8.29 19.66
CA PRO A 220 13.47 7.90 18.25
C PRO A 220 13.62 6.40 18.03
N ASN A 221 12.86 5.86 17.10
CA ASN A 221 12.89 4.44 16.72
C ASN A 221 12.62 3.48 17.91
N ALA A 222 11.89 3.93 18.92
CA ALA A 222 11.47 3.09 20.04
C ALA A 222 10.38 2.09 19.65
N THR A 223 10.53 0.86 20.10
CA THR A 223 9.41 -0.08 20.24
C THR A 223 8.67 0.27 21.52
N VAL A 224 7.34 0.36 21.42
CA VAL A 224 6.47 0.69 22.56
C VAL A 224 5.43 -0.39 22.75
N GLU A 225 4.97 -0.51 23.98
CA GLU A 225 3.88 -1.40 24.37
C GLU A 225 2.63 -0.57 24.65
N TYR A 226 1.48 -1.00 24.15
CA TYR A 226 0.19 -0.44 24.53
C TYR A 226 -0.71 -1.54 25.08
N THR A 227 -1.23 -1.35 26.29
CA THR A 227 -2.39 -2.12 26.75
C THR A 227 -3.64 -1.36 26.38
N VAL A 228 -4.49 -1.98 25.56
CA VAL A 228 -5.69 -1.36 25.01
C VAL A 228 -6.89 -2.18 25.46
N THR A 229 -7.86 -1.51 26.06
CA THR A 229 -9.18 -2.09 26.36
C THR A 229 -10.22 -1.41 25.50
N LEU A 230 -10.88 -2.17 24.62
CA LEU A 230 -12.00 -1.69 23.83
C LEU A 230 -13.28 -1.78 24.67
N THR A 231 -13.63 -0.71 25.35
CA THR A 231 -14.81 -0.66 26.23
C THR A 231 -16.10 -0.81 25.43
N ASP A 232 -16.26 0.00 24.38
CA ASP A 232 -17.43 -0.07 23.50
C ASP A 232 -17.12 0.51 22.12
N PHE A 233 -17.97 0.20 21.15
CA PHE A 233 -17.95 0.85 19.84
C PHE A 233 -19.35 0.93 19.23
N GLU A 234 -19.57 1.99 18.47
CA GLU A 234 -20.77 2.14 17.66
C GLU A 234 -20.46 1.67 16.23
N ALA A 235 -21.02 0.51 15.88
CA ALA A 235 -20.99 0.05 14.50
C ALA A 235 -21.77 1.03 13.63
N LEU A 236 -21.17 1.43 12.52
CA LEU A 236 -21.88 2.25 11.55
C LEU A 236 -23.05 1.46 11.00
N VAL A 237 -24.23 2.07 11.00
CA VAL A 237 -25.40 1.49 10.35
C VAL A 237 -25.06 1.28 8.88
N GLU A 238 -25.16 0.04 8.43
CA GLU A 238 -24.91 -0.29 7.04
C GLU A 238 -25.93 0.45 6.16
N ARG A 239 -25.49 0.91 4.99
CA ARG A 239 -26.36 1.66 4.06
C ARG A 239 -27.62 0.89 3.67
N SER A 240 -27.52 -0.45 3.62
CA SER A 240 -28.62 -1.38 3.35
C SER A 240 -29.76 -1.31 4.37
N MET A 241 -29.47 -0.82 5.58
CA MET A 241 -30.42 -0.76 6.70
C MET A 241 -30.97 0.66 6.94
N MET A 242 -30.50 1.67 6.19
CA MET A 242 -30.90 3.06 6.37
C MET A 242 -31.99 3.45 5.36
N SER A 243 -32.99 4.20 5.83
CA SER A 243 -33.93 4.88 4.94
C SER A 243 -33.25 6.00 4.13
N GLN A 244 -33.88 6.45 3.05
CA GLN A 244 -33.35 7.54 2.22
C GLN A 244 -33.16 8.84 3.02
N ASP A 245 -34.10 9.16 3.90
CA ASP A 245 -34.03 10.36 4.74
C ASP A 245 -32.88 10.27 5.76
N GLU A 246 -32.67 9.11 6.37
CA GLU A 246 -31.55 8.87 7.29
C GLU A 246 -30.21 8.93 6.59
N MET A 247 -30.10 8.38 5.37
CA MET A 247 -28.90 8.47 4.54
C MET A 247 -28.57 9.93 4.19
N LEU A 248 -29.57 10.72 3.81
CA LEU A 248 -29.40 12.14 3.51
C LEU A 248 -28.99 12.93 4.76
N ALA A 249 -29.60 12.65 5.91
CA ALA A 249 -29.24 13.25 7.18
C ALA A 249 -27.79 12.95 7.58
N GLN A 250 -27.36 11.69 7.43
CA GLN A 250 -25.96 11.31 7.69
C GLN A 250 -24.98 11.99 6.74
N ALA A 251 -25.29 12.04 5.45
CA ALA A 251 -24.43 12.73 4.49
C ALA A 251 -24.28 14.22 4.82
N LYS A 252 -25.35 14.87 5.27
CA LYS A 252 -25.31 16.28 5.74
C LYS A 252 -24.46 16.44 6.98
N LEU A 253 -24.59 15.56 7.98
CA LEU A 253 -23.79 15.56 9.21
C LEU A 253 -22.29 15.40 8.89
N LEU A 254 -21.93 14.43 8.05
CA LEU A 254 -20.55 14.19 7.63
C LEU A 254 -19.98 15.38 6.85
N ARG A 255 -20.78 16.03 6.01
CA ARG A 255 -20.39 17.25 5.29
C ARG A 255 -20.09 18.39 6.26
N GLU A 256 -20.89 18.55 7.32
CA GLU A 256 -20.67 19.57 8.35
C GLU A 256 -19.39 19.31 9.14
N LYS A 257 -19.17 18.06 9.56
CA LYS A 257 -17.91 17.63 10.20
C LYS A 257 -16.70 17.87 9.29
N GLY A 258 -16.80 17.51 8.00
CA GLY A 258 -15.75 17.79 7.02
C GLY A 258 -15.49 19.29 6.82
N THR A 259 -16.53 20.11 6.89
CA THR A 259 -16.38 21.58 6.79
C THR A 259 -15.69 22.17 8.02
N LYS A 260 -15.90 21.59 9.21
CA LYS A 260 -15.13 21.93 10.41
C LYS A 260 -13.64 21.63 10.21
N TYR A 261 -13.29 20.44 9.75
CA TYR A 261 -11.89 20.08 9.45
C TYR A 261 -11.27 20.92 8.33
N LEU A 262 -12.06 21.34 7.35
CA LEU A 262 -11.60 22.26 6.30
C LEU A 262 -11.18 23.61 6.89
N LYS A 263 -11.89 24.12 7.90
CA LYS A 263 -11.53 25.35 8.62
C LYS A 263 -10.30 25.17 9.51
N GLU A 264 -10.09 23.97 10.05
CA GLU A 264 -8.90 23.59 10.84
C GLU A 264 -7.69 23.24 9.94
N GLU A 265 -7.78 23.44 8.62
CA GLU A 265 -6.74 23.10 7.62
C GLU A 265 -6.38 21.61 7.53
N LYS A 266 -7.22 20.73 8.09
CA LYS A 266 -7.07 19.26 8.07
C LYS A 266 -7.68 18.67 6.81
N HIS A 267 -7.06 18.97 5.67
CA HIS A 267 -7.61 18.66 4.35
C HIS A 267 -7.77 17.17 4.04
N GLU A 268 -6.85 16.32 4.52
CA GLU A 268 -6.91 14.86 4.32
C GLU A 268 -8.12 14.21 5.01
N LEU A 269 -8.37 14.58 6.27
CA LEU A 269 -9.51 14.08 7.04
C LEU A 269 -10.82 14.60 6.49
N ALA A 270 -10.87 15.88 6.12
CA ALA A 270 -12.02 16.45 5.43
C ALA A 270 -12.34 15.68 4.13
N LEU A 271 -11.31 15.31 3.35
CA LEU A 271 -11.45 14.50 2.14
C LEU A 271 -12.02 13.10 2.43
N LYS A 272 -11.54 12.41 3.47
CA LYS A 272 -12.08 11.12 3.91
C LYS A 272 -13.57 11.23 4.25
N LEU A 273 -13.96 12.25 5.03
CA LEU A 273 -15.36 12.47 5.40
C LEU A 273 -16.24 12.80 4.20
N TYR A 274 -15.77 13.61 3.26
CA TYR A 274 -16.52 13.90 2.03
C TYR A 274 -16.69 12.67 1.15
N ASN A 275 -15.65 11.84 1.00
CA ASN A 275 -15.76 10.56 0.30
C ASN A 275 -16.80 9.66 0.96
N ARG A 276 -16.75 9.53 2.29
CA ARG A 276 -17.73 8.76 3.05
C ARG A 276 -19.14 9.30 2.91
N ALA A 277 -19.33 10.62 2.97
CA ALA A 277 -20.62 11.27 2.78
C ALA A 277 -21.23 10.98 1.39
N LEU A 278 -20.42 11.04 0.34
CA LEU A 278 -20.86 10.70 -1.03
C LEU A 278 -21.35 9.26 -1.14
N THR A 279 -20.82 8.36 -0.32
CA THR A 279 -21.22 6.96 -0.38
C THR A 279 -22.63 6.69 0.12
N TYR A 280 -23.19 7.57 0.95
CA TYR A 280 -24.59 7.51 1.41
C TYR A 280 -25.57 8.16 0.43
N LEU A 281 -25.08 9.02 -0.47
CA LEU A 281 -25.91 9.70 -1.45
C LEU A 281 -25.92 8.91 -2.75
N TYR A 282 -26.82 7.93 -2.90
CA TYR A 282 -27.04 7.24 -4.18
C TYR A 282 -28.23 7.81 -4.96
N ASP A 283 -29.16 8.45 -4.26
CA ASP A 283 -30.43 8.91 -4.83
C ASP A 283 -30.26 10.00 -5.91
N GLN A 284 -31.16 9.98 -6.89
CA GLN A 284 -31.31 10.96 -7.98
C GLN A 284 -32.37 12.01 -7.64
N SER A 285 -32.86 12.07 -6.41
CA SER A 285 -33.68 13.18 -5.95
C SER A 285 -32.94 14.50 -6.07
N LYS A 286 -33.68 15.57 -6.35
CA LYS A 286 -33.14 16.94 -6.45
C LYS A 286 -32.39 17.36 -5.18
N GLU A 287 -32.88 16.94 -4.02
CA GLU A 287 -32.26 17.23 -2.73
C GLU A 287 -30.96 16.45 -2.52
N GLY A 288 -30.93 15.18 -2.93
CA GLY A 288 -29.72 14.36 -2.95
C GLY A 288 -28.65 14.90 -3.90
N GLU A 289 -29.03 15.32 -5.11
CA GLU A 289 -28.13 15.94 -6.09
C GLU A 289 -27.57 17.28 -5.60
N ALA A 290 -28.39 18.12 -4.99
CA ALA A 290 -27.93 19.37 -4.38
C ALA A 290 -26.92 19.12 -3.23
N ALA A 291 -27.18 18.12 -2.38
CA ALA A 291 -26.28 17.73 -1.32
C ALA A 291 -24.96 17.15 -1.87
N LYS A 292 -25.03 16.29 -2.89
CA LYS A 292 -23.86 15.75 -3.62
C LYS A 292 -23.02 16.88 -4.18
N LEU A 293 -23.62 17.82 -4.91
CA LEU A 293 -22.95 18.96 -5.50
C LEU A 293 -22.19 19.78 -4.44
N ALA A 294 -22.84 20.09 -3.31
CA ALA A 294 -22.20 20.81 -2.20
C ALA A 294 -20.98 20.06 -1.63
N ILE A 295 -21.07 18.72 -1.50
CA ILE A 295 -19.96 17.88 -1.04
C ILE A 295 -18.82 17.87 -2.06
N TYR A 296 -19.12 17.69 -3.35
CA TYR A 296 -18.11 17.70 -4.41
C TYR A 296 -17.36 19.03 -4.47
N LEU A 297 -18.07 20.15 -4.35
CA LEU A 297 -17.43 21.46 -4.27
C LEU A 297 -16.41 21.48 -3.13
N ASN A 298 -16.79 21.14 -1.90
CA ASN A 298 -15.84 21.15 -0.78
C ASN A 298 -14.70 20.14 -0.96
N LYS A 299 -14.98 18.95 -1.51
CA LYS A 299 -13.97 17.94 -1.86
C LYS A 299 -12.92 18.48 -2.83
N ILE A 300 -13.35 19.17 -3.90
CA ILE A 300 -12.44 19.79 -4.88
C ILE A 300 -11.51 20.80 -4.19
N LEU A 301 -12.05 21.59 -3.25
CA LEU A 301 -11.23 22.56 -2.51
C LEU A 301 -10.16 21.86 -1.67
N CYS A 302 -10.49 20.77 -0.98
CA CYS A 302 -9.50 19.96 -0.25
C CYS A 302 -8.43 19.38 -1.18
N LEU A 303 -8.83 18.80 -2.30
CA LEU A 303 -7.90 18.21 -3.27
C LEU A 303 -6.94 19.24 -3.86
N GLN A 304 -7.42 20.45 -4.16
CA GLN A 304 -6.58 21.55 -4.61
C GLN A 304 -5.57 22.00 -3.54
N LYS A 305 -5.95 21.97 -2.25
CA LYS A 305 -5.03 22.27 -1.14
C LYS A 305 -3.98 21.19 -0.92
N LEU A 306 -4.28 19.93 -1.27
CA LEU A 306 -3.37 18.80 -1.23
C LEU A 306 -2.50 18.67 -2.49
N ASN A 307 -2.58 19.60 -3.44
CA ASN A 307 -1.93 19.56 -4.76
C ASN A 307 -2.32 18.35 -5.65
N SER A 308 -3.39 17.61 -5.31
CA SER A 308 -3.92 16.50 -6.10
C SER A 308 -4.86 17.02 -7.20
N HIS A 309 -4.31 17.74 -8.18
CA HIS A 309 -5.09 18.43 -9.21
C HIS A 309 -5.80 17.50 -10.21
N ASP A 310 -5.27 16.30 -10.45
CA ASP A 310 -5.91 15.31 -11.33
C ASP A 310 -7.23 14.78 -10.74
N GLU A 311 -7.22 14.37 -9.47
CA GLU A 311 -8.43 13.96 -8.76
C GLU A 311 -9.43 15.12 -8.64
N ALA A 312 -8.94 16.34 -8.42
CA ALA A 312 -9.78 17.53 -8.37
C ALA A 312 -10.51 17.75 -9.70
N LYS A 313 -9.85 17.53 -10.85
CA LYS A 313 -10.45 17.64 -12.19
C LYS A 313 -11.57 16.62 -12.38
N VAL A 314 -11.37 15.37 -11.96
CA VAL A 314 -12.39 14.32 -12.01
C VAL A 314 -13.60 14.72 -11.14
N ALA A 315 -13.35 15.18 -9.91
CA ALA A 315 -14.42 15.65 -9.03
C ALA A 315 -15.18 16.85 -9.60
N CYS A 316 -14.52 17.77 -10.31
CA CYS A 316 -15.18 18.86 -11.03
C CYS A 316 -16.10 18.36 -12.13
N VAL A 317 -15.69 17.34 -12.90
CA VAL A 317 -16.53 16.75 -13.94
C VAL A 317 -17.79 16.15 -13.34
N GLU A 318 -17.68 15.42 -12.23
CA GLU A 318 -18.86 14.89 -11.52
C GLU A 318 -19.77 16.01 -10.99
N ALA A 319 -19.20 17.08 -10.44
CA ALA A 319 -19.97 18.26 -10.01
C ALA A 319 -20.74 18.90 -11.18
N LEU A 320 -20.10 19.03 -12.35
CA LEU A 320 -20.70 19.65 -13.54
C LEU A 320 -21.74 18.75 -14.23
N LYS A 321 -21.73 17.44 -14.00
CA LYS A 321 -22.84 16.57 -14.45
C LYS A 321 -24.15 16.90 -13.72
N MET A 322 -24.06 17.28 -12.45
CA MET A 322 -25.22 17.69 -11.65
C MET A 322 -25.65 19.13 -11.96
N ASP A 323 -24.68 20.05 -12.03
CA ASP A 323 -24.93 21.44 -12.38
C ASP A 323 -23.92 21.92 -13.44
N SER A 324 -24.31 21.81 -14.70
CA SER A 324 -23.47 22.16 -15.86
C SER A 324 -23.05 23.62 -15.89
N LYS A 325 -23.77 24.52 -15.21
CA LYS A 325 -23.51 25.96 -15.19
C LYS A 325 -22.96 26.42 -13.84
N ASN A 326 -22.45 25.49 -13.02
CA ASN A 326 -21.91 25.85 -11.72
C ASN A 326 -20.59 26.64 -11.85
N VAL A 327 -20.66 27.94 -11.55
CA VAL A 327 -19.49 28.84 -11.63
C VAL A 327 -18.33 28.36 -10.76
N LYS A 328 -18.59 27.88 -9.54
CA LYS A 328 -17.54 27.41 -8.63
C LYS A 328 -16.85 26.16 -9.16
N ALA A 329 -17.60 25.22 -9.72
CA ALA A 329 -17.03 23.99 -10.29
C ALA A 329 -16.21 24.30 -11.55
N LEU A 330 -16.72 25.13 -12.46
CA LEU A 330 -15.99 25.56 -13.67
C LEU A 330 -14.70 26.30 -13.30
N TYR A 331 -14.78 27.28 -12.40
CA TYR A 331 -13.62 28.04 -11.95
C TYR A 331 -12.57 27.15 -11.30
N ARG A 332 -12.99 26.21 -10.43
CA ARG A 332 -12.06 25.26 -9.78
C ARG A 332 -11.46 24.28 -10.78
N ARG A 333 -12.22 23.81 -11.79
CA ARG A 333 -11.69 22.98 -12.87
C ARG A 333 -10.61 23.73 -13.66
N GLY A 334 -10.86 24.99 -14.01
CA GLY A 334 -9.89 25.86 -14.68
C GLY A 334 -8.62 26.04 -13.86
N MET A 335 -8.74 26.25 -12.54
CA MET A 335 -7.59 26.33 -11.62
C MET A 335 -6.77 25.03 -11.58
N SER A 336 -7.43 23.87 -11.54
CA SER A 336 -6.74 22.57 -11.57
C SER A 336 -6.06 22.32 -12.91
N ASN A 337 -6.71 22.65 -14.04
CA ASN A 337 -6.11 22.55 -15.37
C ASN A 337 -4.89 23.48 -15.52
N LEU A 338 -4.98 24.71 -14.99
CA LEU A 338 -3.87 25.66 -14.98
C LEU A 338 -2.68 25.14 -14.16
N ALA A 339 -2.93 24.46 -13.05
CA ALA A 339 -1.90 23.85 -12.22
C ALA A 339 -1.24 22.64 -12.91
N LEU A 340 -2.01 21.85 -13.68
CA LEU A 340 -1.50 20.73 -14.48
C LEU A 340 -0.78 21.17 -15.77
N GLY A 341 -0.88 22.45 -16.15
CA GLY A 341 -0.29 22.96 -17.39
C GLY A 341 -1.18 22.82 -18.63
N ASP A 342 -2.42 22.34 -18.49
CA ASP A 342 -3.43 22.27 -19.55
C ASP A 342 -4.05 23.66 -19.81
N LEU A 343 -3.25 24.58 -20.36
CA LEU A 343 -3.59 26.00 -20.49
C LEU A 343 -4.82 26.26 -21.36
N ASP A 344 -4.98 25.52 -22.46
CA ASP A 344 -6.12 25.70 -23.39
C ASP A 344 -7.45 25.33 -22.73
N ARG A 345 -7.48 24.20 -22.00
CA ARG A 345 -8.65 23.77 -21.23
C ARG A 345 -8.95 24.71 -20.08
N ALA A 346 -7.92 25.20 -19.39
CA ALA A 346 -8.08 26.20 -18.34
C ALA A 346 -8.70 27.49 -18.89
N LEU A 347 -8.26 27.95 -20.07
CA LEU A 347 -8.83 29.13 -20.73
C LEU A 347 -10.31 28.91 -21.08
N GLN A 348 -10.66 27.75 -21.65
CA GLN A 348 -12.05 27.39 -21.94
C GLN A 348 -12.93 27.44 -20.68
N ASP A 349 -12.43 26.88 -19.56
CA ASP A 349 -13.14 26.87 -18.28
C ASP A 349 -13.38 28.28 -17.72
N PHE A 350 -12.35 29.14 -17.73
CA PHE A 350 -12.49 30.51 -17.25
C PHE A 350 -13.34 31.39 -18.18
N SER A 351 -13.29 31.15 -19.49
CA SER A 351 -14.18 31.79 -20.47
C SER A 351 -15.64 31.39 -20.23
N ALA A 352 -15.92 30.11 -19.98
CA ALA A 352 -17.26 29.64 -19.63
C ALA A 352 -17.77 30.27 -18.32
N VAL A 353 -16.88 30.54 -17.35
CA VAL A 353 -17.25 31.32 -16.15
C VAL A 353 -17.64 32.75 -16.51
N LEU A 354 -16.88 33.43 -17.36
CA LEU A 354 -17.17 34.81 -17.77
C LEU A 354 -18.42 34.94 -18.65
N GLU A 355 -18.79 33.89 -19.38
CA GLU A 355 -20.07 33.83 -20.11
C GLU A 355 -21.27 33.84 -19.16
N ILE A 356 -21.12 33.27 -17.96
CA ILE A 356 -22.18 33.22 -16.94
C ILE A 356 -22.11 34.46 -16.04
N GLU A 357 -20.92 34.83 -15.57
CA GLU A 357 -20.66 35.98 -14.70
C GLU A 357 -19.59 36.90 -15.31
N PRO A 358 -19.98 37.86 -16.17
CA PRO A 358 -19.04 38.77 -16.83
C PRO A 358 -18.25 39.66 -15.85
N GLU A 359 -18.80 39.96 -14.68
CA GLU A 359 -18.18 40.81 -13.66
C GLU A 359 -17.17 40.07 -12.75
N ASN A 360 -16.94 38.77 -12.98
CA ASN A 360 -16.05 37.97 -12.15
C ASN A 360 -14.57 38.34 -12.37
N LYS A 361 -14.07 39.28 -11.57
CA LYS A 361 -12.67 39.77 -11.62
C LYS A 361 -11.64 38.65 -11.45
N ALA A 362 -11.95 37.62 -10.65
CA ALA A 362 -11.03 36.51 -10.43
C ALA A 362 -10.84 35.70 -11.72
N ALA A 363 -11.93 35.37 -12.41
CA ALA A 363 -11.87 34.66 -13.70
C ALA A 363 -11.14 35.50 -14.77
N LEU A 364 -11.40 36.80 -14.84
CA LEU A 364 -10.73 37.71 -15.79
C LEU A 364 -9.20 37.73 -15.58
N ASN A 365 -8.75 37.81 -14.34
CA ASN A 365 -7.33 37.76 -14.00
C ASN A 365 -6.71 36.41 -14.43
N GLN A 366 -7.38 35.30 -14.17
CA GLN A 366 -6.90 33.97 -14.58
C GLN A 366 -6.84 33.80 -16.10
N VAL A 367 -7.82 34.29 -16.85
CA VAL A 367 -7.77 34.30 -18.33
C VAL A 367 -6.54 35.05 -18.83
N THR A 368 -6.23 36.20 -18.22
CA THR A 368 -5.06 37.00 -18.59
C THR A 368 -3.75 36.24 -18.32
N ILE A 369 -3.67 35.57 -17.16
CA ILE A 369 -2.53 34.70 -16.80
C ILE A 369 -2.40 33.54 -17.80
N CYS A 370 -3.50 32.85 -18.14
CA CYS A 370 -3.50 31.77 -19.12
C CYS A 370 -3.01 32.26 -20.49
N LYS A 371 -3.54 33.37 -20.99
CA LYS A 371 -3.12 33.96 -22.28
C LYS A 371 -1.63 34.31 -22.29
N HIS A 372 -1.13 34.91 -21.21
CA HIS A 372 0.29 35.24 -21.10
C HIS A 372 1.16 33.98 -21.07
N LYS A 373 0.77 32.94 -20.31
CA LYS A 373 1.48 31.65 -20.28
C LYS A 373 1.46 30.94 -21.62
N ILE A 374 0.33 30.91 -22.33
CA ILE A 374 0.21 30.32 -23.67
C ILE A 374 1.13 31.04 -24.64
N LYS A 375 1.14 32.38 -24.63
CA LYS A 375 2.03 33.18 -25.47
C LYS A 375 3.50 32.87 -25.15
N ALA A 376 3.88 32.86 -23.89
CA ALA A 376 5.24 32.54 -23.47
C ALA A 376 5.66 31.11 -23.87
N TYR A 377 4.76 30.14 -23.73
CA TYR A 377 4.98 28.76 -24.16
C TYR A 377 5.20 28.66 -25.68
N ASN A 378 4.34 29.31 -26.47
CA ASN A 378 4.46 29.34 -27.92
C ASN A 378 5.76 30.04 -28.38
N ASP A 379 6.15 31.13 -27.72
CA ASP A 379 7.39 31.84 -28.02
C ASP A 379 8.63 31.00 -27.66
N GLN A 380 8.59 30.24 -26.56
CA GLN A 380 9.64 29.27 -26.21
C GLN A 380 9.71 28.15 -27.24
N GLN A 381 8.58 27.56 -27.63
CA GLN A 381 8.54 26.51 -28.66
C GLN A 381 9.13 27.00 -29.98
N LYS A 382 8.76 28.20 -30.44
CA LYS A 382 9.34 28.80 -31.66
C LYS A 382 10.86 28.91 -31.59
N LYS A 383 11.42 29.32 -30.44
CA LYS A 383 12.88 29.38 -30.23
C LYS A 383 13.53 28.00 -30.26
N VAL A 384 12.91 27.01 -29.61
CA VAL A 384 13.41 25.62 -29.63
C VAL A 384 13.40 25.06 -31.05
N PHE A 385 12.31 25.23 -31.80
CA PHE A 385 12.22 24.80 -33.19
C PHE A 385 13.23 25.52 -34.08
N ALA A 386 13.39 26.84 -33.94
CA ALA A 386 14.40 27.60 -34.71
C ALA A 386 15.83 27.09 -34.43
N ASN A 387 16.15 26.81 -33.17
CA ASN A 387 17.45 26.24 -32.78
C ASN A 387 17.63 24.79 -33.30
N MET A 388 16.57 23.99 -33.36
CA MET A 388 16.63 22.65 -33.97
C MET A 388 16.84 22.74 -35.49
N PHE A 389 16.11 23.62 -36.20
CA PHE A 389 16.26 23.83 -37.64
C PHE A 389 17.68 24.26 -38.01
N THR A 390 18.26 25.21 -37.27
CA THR A 390 19.64 25.65 -37.50
C THR A 390 20.65 24.53 -37.25
N LYS A 391 20.45 23.72 -36.20
CA LYS A 391 21.32 22.57 -35.91
C LYS A 391 21.22 21.48 -36.98
N PHE A 392 20.03 21.20 -37.50
CA PHE A 392 19.85 20.26 -38.61
C PHE A 392 20.49 20.78 -39.91
N ALA A 393 20.29 22.06 -40.25
CA ALA A 393 20.94 22.67 -41.40
C ALA A 393 22.48 22.65 -41.30
N GLN A 394 23.04 22.85 -40.09
CA GLN A 394 24.48 22.69 -39.85
C GLN A 394 24.94 21.23 -39.98
N SER A 395 24.12 20.26 -39.57
CA SER A 395 24.44 18.85 -39.74
C SER A 395 24.39 18.42 -41.21
N ASP A 396 23.41 18.89 -41.97
CA ASP A 396 23.28 18.58 -43.39
C ASP A 396 24.40 19.23 -44.20
N SER A 397 24.79 20.46 -43.87
CA SER A 397 25.95 21.10 -44.49
C SER A 397 27.27 20.39 -44.15
N LYS A 398 27.43 19.90 -42.91
CA LYS A 398 28.59 19.05 -42.54
C LYS A 398 28.60 17.73 -43.32
N LYS A 399 27.46 17.04 -43.43
CA LYS A 399 27.36 15.80 -44.23
C LYS A 399 27.66 16.06 -45.70
N ALA A 400 27.15 17.14 -46.27
CA ALA A 400 27.45 17.53 -47.64
C ALA A 400 28.94 17.83 -47.84
N GLN A 401 29.59 18.50 -46.88
CA GLN A 401 31.04 18.73 -46.90
C GLN A 401 31.83 17.42 -46.79
N GLU A 402 31.41 16.49 -45.93
CA GLU A 402 32.02 15.16 -45.82
C GLU A 402 31.85 14.35 -47.11
N GLU A 403 30.67 14.36 -47.73
CA GLU A 403 30.42 13.70 -49.02
C GLU A 403 31.25 14.32 -50.14
N GLN A 404 31.36 15.65 -50.17
CA GLN A 404 32.19 16.35 -51.15
C GLN A 404 33.68 16.04 -50.95
N SER A 405 34.15 15.89 -49.70
CA SER A 405 35.52 15.46 -49.42
C SER A 405 35.82 14.00 -49.79
N ARG A 406 34.79 13.16 -49.88
CA ARG A 406 34.89 11.77 -50.34
C ARG A 406 34.90 11.64 -51.86
N GLN A 407 34.53 12.67 -52.60
CA GLN A 407 34.63 12.66 -54.06
C GLN A 407 36.10 12.87 -54.48
N PRO A 408 36.63 12.05 -55.42
CA PRO A 408 38.01 12.19 -55.87
C PRO A 408 38.22 13.52 -56.60
N ASP A 409 39.31 14.23 -56.27
CA ASP A 409 39.66 15.55 -56.80
C ASP A 409 40.14 15.43 -58.26
N VAL A 410 39.20 15.56 -59.20
CA VAL A 410 39.43 15.43 -60.65
C VAL A 410 40.36 16.53 -61.20
N MET A 411 40.63 17.59 -60.44
CA MET A 411 41.50 18.71 -60.85
C MET A 411 42.94 18.58 -60.33
N LYS A 412 43.21 17.68 -59.37
CA LYS A 412 44.57 17.32 -58.94
C LYS A 412 45.17 16.13 -59.67
N GLN A 413 44.39 15.42 -60.49
CA GLN A 413 44.98 14.51 -61.46
C GLN A 413 45.73 15.35 -62.51
N LYS A 414 47.06 15.33 -62.43
CA LYS A 414 47.97 15.86 -63.45
C LYS A 414 47.42 15.52 -64.84
N PHE A 415 47.05 16.55 -65.60
CA PHE A 415 46.85 16.42 -67.03
C PHE A 415 48.21 16.04 -67.64
N GLY A 416 48.37 14.78 -68.02
CA GLY A 416 49.51 14.31 -68.80
C GLY A 416 50.56 13.53 -68.01
N GLU A 417 50.23 12.31 -67.62
CA GLU A 417 51.14 11.16 -67.67
C GLU A 417 50.27 9.98 -68.12
N TRP A 418 50.29 9.67 -69.42
CA TRP A 418 49.77 8.40 -69.95
C TRP A 418 50.76 7.30 -69.56
N GLY A 419 50.75 6.93 -68.28
CA GLY A 419 51.45 5.78 -67.76
C GLY A 419 50.46 4.64 -67.61
N ALA A 420 50.52 3.69 -68.56
CA ALA A 420 50.24 2.25 -68.48
C ALA A 420 49.31 1.65 -67.40
N ASP A 421 48.32 2.37 -66.88
CA ASP A 421 47.19 1.78 -66.18
C ASP A 421 46.11 1.48 -67.21
N GLU A 422 46.31 0.37 -67.94
CA GLU A 422 45.21 -0.42 -68.50
C GLU A 422 44.31 -0.80 -67.31
N ARG A 423 43.37 0.09 -66.98
CA ARG A 423 42.25 -0.27 -66.12
C ARG A 423 41.45 -1.27 -66.91
N GLU A 424 41.63 -2.54 -66.59
CA GLU A 424 40.64 -3.57 -66.86
C GLU A 424 39.29 -3.03 -66.35
N HIS A 425 38.48 -2.53 -67.27
CA HIS A 425 37.08 -2.25 -66.99
C HIS A 425 36.29 -3.41 -67.57
N GLU A 426 35.24 -3.82 -66.86
CA GLU A 426 34.32 -4.80 -67.41
C GLU A 426 33.58 -4.20 -68.60
N PRO A 427 33.50 -4.89 -69.75
CA PRO A 427 32.89 -4.35 -70.97
C PRO A 427 31.49 -3.83 -70.67
N THR A 428 31.22 -2.60 -71.10
CA THR A 428 29.89 -2.03 -70.94
C THR A 428 28.87 -2.85 -71.74
N ARG A 429 27.61 -2.81 -71.32
CA ARG A 429 26.53 -3.58 -71.94
C ARG A 429 26.42 -3.38 -73.47
N PHE A 430 26.79 -2.20 -73.95
CA PHE A 430 26.84 -1.86 -75.38
C PHE A 430 27.98 -2.56 -76.14
N GLU A 431 29.14 -2.73 -75.50
CA GLU A 431 30.32 -3.40 -76.07
C GLU A 431 30.15 -4.92 -76.08
N GLN A 432 29.40 -5.47 -75.11
CA GLN A 432 28.98 -6.87 -75.12
C GLN A 432 28.02 -7.17 -76.28
N GLU A 433 27.22 -6.20 -76.70
CA GLU A 433 26.25 -6.32 -77.79
C GLU A 433 26.87 -6.05 -79.19
N ASN A 434 28.07 -5.46 -79.27
CA ASN A 434 28.73 -5.09 -80.53
C ASN A 434 30.24 -5.42 -80.53
N PRO A 435 30.61 -6.72 -80.63
CA PRO A 435 32.00 -7.18 -80.47
C PRO A 435 32.95 -6.72 -81.59
N ASP A 436 32.44 -6.31 -82.75
CA ASP A 436 33.26 -5.89 -83.89
C ASP A 436 33.96 -4.53 -83.69
N VAL A 437 33.56 -3.77 -82.66
CA VAL A 437 34.17 -2.47 -82.34
C VAL A 437 35.58 -2.63 -81.73
N ILE A 438 35.90 -3.79 -81.18
CA ILE A 438 37.16 -4.05 -80.45
C ILE A 438 38.33 -4.42 -81.40
N MET A 439 38.04 -4.84 -82.64
CA MET A 439 39.04 -5.45 -83.54
C MET A 439 39.90 -4.46 -84.34
N LEU A 440 39.76 -3.14 -84.14
CA LEU A 440 40.54 -2.13 -84.89
C LEU A 440 41.92 -1.82 -84.28
N ASN A 441 42.21 -2.29 -83.06
CA ASN A 441 43.46 -1.97 -82.36
C ASN A 441 44.62 -2.96 -82.60
N ASP A 442 44.37 -4.14 -83.16
CA ASP A 442 45.41 -5.16 -83.32
C ASP A 442 46.21 -5.08 -84.64
N LEU A 443 45.77 -4.28 -85.63
CA LEU A 443 46.50 -4.13 -86.90
C LEU A 443 47.73 -3.19 -86.82
N HIS A 444 47.91 -2.42 -85.74
CA HIS A 444 49.00 -1.44 -85.63
C HIS A 444 50.27 -1.98 -84.94
N LYS A 445 50.27 -3.23 -84.45
CA LYS A 445 51.41 -3.81 -83.69
C LYS A 445 52.50 -4.48 -84.54
N GLN A 446 52.40 -4.54 -85.87
CA GLN A 446 53.40 -5.23 -86.72
C GLN A 446 54.40 -4.35 -87.48
N PHE A 447 54.35 -3.02 -87.43
CA PHE A 447 55.26 -2.15 -88.22
C PHE A 447 56.29 -1.35 -87.41
N ARG A 448 56.85 -1.92 -86.34
CA ARG A 448 58.12 -1.46 -85.75
C ARG A 448 58.96 -2.63 -85.24
N ASN A 449 59.61 -3.33 -86.17
CA ASN A 449 61.00 -3.80 -86.09
C ASN A 449 61.38 -4.60 -87.34
N MET A 450 61.53 -3.92 -88.48
CA MET A 450 62.64 -4.03 -89.45
C MET A 450 62.45 -3.00 -90.55
#